data_AF-A0A8W8NYM7-F1
#
_entry.id   AF-A0A8W8NYM7-F1
#
_cell.length_a   1.000
_cell.length_b   1.000
_cell.length_c   1.000
_cell.angle_alpha   90.00
_cell.angle_beta   90.00
_cell.angle_gamma   90.00
#
_symmetry.space_group_name_H-M   'P 1'
#
loop_
_entity.id
_entity.type
_entity.pdbx_description
1 polymer ?
#
loop_
_entity_poly.entity_id
_entity_poly.type
_entity_poly.pdbx_seq_one_letter_code
_entity_poly.pdbx_strand_id
1 'polypeptide(L)'
;MTCPTSCRNDTCHIQNGNCYTCKPGWTGISCEKKCKEGWFGENCSQLCSRHCRNDAVCNHVTGQCYKGCNSGWTGYMCEKECDDGTYGYNCVNNCSGHCLNNSPCNKQTGQCDKGCNPGYTNTDCSKICPSGHYGTNCSERCSGHCINNEPCDRVSGVCPNGCKDGYTGKLCNSSCVEGFFGINCSLRCPRKCIVCRHTDGYCSSCKERYHGRNCSLICFPNCKSDTCQQTDSLCTCDAGWMGDNCTKECDDGTYGFDCVNNCSSHCLNNSSCEKHNGHCKNGCNPGYTNLLCNEHVLRNSNDDKDISTSTIFLLESVTINVVFFTGCFVLIWGIYTKKVSILGFNSSCGKRSKHYADSVIKSDEDQHYQELGPPREEISITYQNTVLQ
;
A
#
# COMPACT_ATOMS: atom_id res chain seq x y z
N MET A 1 -73.00 46.94 36.16
CA MET A 1 -71.65 46.51 35.75
C MET A 1 -71.80 45.26 34.92
N THR A 2 -71.10 45.16 33.79
CA THR A 2 -71.09 43.95 32.96
C THR A 2 -70.06 42.97 33.53
N CYS A 3 -70.38 41.68 33.55
CA CYS A 3 -69.43 40.65 34.00
C CYS A 3 -68.18 40.63 33.10
N PRO A 4 -66.99 40.34 33.65
CA PRO A 4 -65.80 40.07 32.84
C PRO A 4 -66.06 39.01 31.77
N THR A 5 -65.59 39.25 30.55
CA THR A 5 -65.76 38.30 29.43
C THR A 5 -64.99 37.00 29.63
N SER A 6 -64.09 36.93 30.60
CA SER A 6 -63.38 35.73 31.05
C SER A 6 -64.16 34.89 32.06
N CYS A 7 -65.29 35.37 32.61
CA CYS A 7 -66.20 34.54 33.40
C CYS A 7 -66.89 33.51 32.52
N ARG A 8 -67.06 32.28 33.01
CA ARG A 8 -67.81 31.22 32.29
C ARG A 8 -69.30 31.59 32.21
N ASN A 9 -69.88 31.41 31.02
CA ASN A 9 -71.27 31.77 30.69
C ASN A 9 -71.63 33.23 31.01
N ASP A 10 -70.62 34.11 31.12
CA ASP A 10 -70.76 35.51 31.49
C ASP A 10 -71.50 35.70 32.84
N THR A 11 -71.34 34.72 33.74
CA THR A 11 -71.95 34.72 35.08
C THR A 11 -70.97 35.25 36.14
N CYS A 12 -71.41 36.27 36.88
CA CYS A 12 -70.65 36.84 37.99
C CYS A 12 -71.60 37.30 39.10
N HIS A 13 -71.05 37.45 40.30
CA HIS A 13 -71.80 37.91 41.46
C HIS A 13 -72.13 39.40 41.32
N ILE A 14 -73.41 39.74 41.48
CA ILE A 14 -74.00 41.04 41.11
C ILE A 14 -73.39 42.25 41.86
N GLN A 15 -72.83 42.06 43.06
CA GLN A 15 -72.33 43.16 43.88
C GLN A 15 -70.81 43.40 43.75
N ASN A 16 -70.01 42.34 43.58
CA ASN A 16 -68.55 42.43 43.61
C ASN A 16 -67.90 42.05 42.27
N GLY A 17 -68.67 41.55 41.29
CA GLY A 17 -68.17 41.20 39.96
C GLY A 17 -67.32 39.92 39.92
N ASN A 18 -67.28 39.14 41.01
CA ASN A 18 -66.51 37.90 41.08
C ASN A 18 -67.15 36.83 40.22
N CYS A 19 -66.34 36.11 39.45
CA CYS A 19 -66.85 35.00 38.65
C CYS A 19 -67.04 33.76 39.54
N TYR A 20 -68.10 32.99 39.29
CA TYR A 20 -68.26 31.68 39.96
C TYR A 20 -67.29 30.64 39.37
N THR A 21 -66.94 30.77 38.10
CA THR A 21 -65.99 29.89 37.40
C THR A 21 -65.37 30.65 36.23
N CYS A 22 -64.07 30.45 35.97
CA CYS A 22 -63.38 31.06 34.84
C CYS A 22 -63.55 30.25 33.54
N LYS A 23 -63.48 30.95 32.40
CA LYS A 23 -63.21 30.32 31.10
C LYS A 23 -61.80 29.72 31.11
N PRO A 24 -61.53 28.65 30.32
CA PRO A 24 -60.20 28.07 30.22
C PRO A 24 -59.13 29.12 29.91
N GLY A 25 -57.96 29.01 30.52
CA GLY A 25 -56.86 29.94 30.35
C GLY A 25 -56.89 31.18 31.25
N TRP A 26 -57.86 31.29 32.15
CA TRP A 26 -58.00 32.41 33.09
C TRP A 26 -58.12 31.93 34.54
N THR A 27 -57.63 32.73 35.47
CA THR A 27 -57.62 32.49 36.92
C THR A 27 -57.78 33.81 37.68
N GLY A 28 -57.96 33.74 39.00
CA GLY A 28 -58.32 34.86 39.86
C GLY A 28 -59.81 34.89 40.19
N ILE A 29 -60.19 35.66 41.21
CA ILE A 29 -61.55 35.68 41.75
C ILE A 29 -62.53 36.36 40.75
N SER A 30 -62.03 37.25 39.90
CA SER A 30 -62.78 37.86 38.79
C SER A 30 -62.26 37.44 37.42
N CYS A 31 -61.51 36.33 37.36
CA CYS A 31 -60.91 35.77 36.14
C CYS A 31 -60.08 36.79 35.33
N GLU A 32 -59.41 37.68 36.06
CA GLU A 32 -58.68 38.82 35.53
C GLU A 32 -57.25 38.47 35.09
N LYS A 33 -56.73 37.31 35.51
CA LYS A 33 -55.37 36.87 35.23
C LYS A 33 -55.38 35.74 34.21
N LYS A 34 -54.49 35.81 33.21
CA LYS A 34 -54.20 34.65 32.37
C LYS A 34 -53.49 33.58 33.20
N CYS A 35 -53.55 32.33 32.75
CA CYS A 35 -52.70 31.29 33.31
C CYS A 35 -51.23 31.72 33.29
N LYS A 36 -50.51 31.35 34.36
CA LYS A 36 -49.08 31.56 34.46
C LYS A 36 -48.38 30.88 33.29
N GLU A 37 -47.29 31.45 32.80
CA GLU A 37 -46.46 30.83 31.75
C GLU A 37 -46.12 29.38 32.11
N GLY A 38 -46.25 28.49 31.13
CA GLY A 38 -46.11 27.05 31.33
C GLY A 38 -47.40 26.33 31.75
N TRP A 39 -48.52 27.05 31.95
CA TRP A 39 -49.81 26.47 32.32
C TRP A 39 -50.95 26.89 31.39
N PHE A 40 -51.92 26.02 31.17
CA PHE A 40 -53.08 26.27 30.33
C PHE A 40 -54.34 25.50 30.78
N GLY A 41 -55.45 25.74 30.08
CA GLY A 41 -56.68 24.97 30.23
C GLY A 41 -57.57 25.41 31.40
N GLU A 42 -58.49 24.55 31.80
CA GLU A 42 -59.40 24.84 32.92
C GLU A 42 -58.62 24.98 34.23
N ASN A 43 -58.95 26.02 35.02
CA ASN A 43 -58.29 26.34 36.29
C ASN A 43 -56.75 26.43 36.22
N CYS A 44 -56.17 26.58 35.01
CA CYS A 44 -54.74 26.53 34.78
C CYS A 44 -54.06 25.27 35.31
N SER A 45 -54.71 24.11 35.23
CA SER A 45 -54.21 22.85 35.80
C SER A 45 -53.38 22.00 34.85
N GLN A 46 -53.27 22.37 33.57
CA GLN A 46 -52.52 21.61 32.57
C GLN A 46 -51.18 22.29 32.28
N LEU A 47 -50.13 21.50 32.14
CA LEU A 47 -48.77 22.02 31.88
C LEU A 47 -48.51 22.07 30.37
N CYS A 48 -48.00 23.20 29.88
CA CYS A 48 -47.51 23.31 28.50
C CYS A 48 -46.46 22.23 28.22
N SER A 49 -46.46 21.70 26.99
CA SER A 49 -45.37 20.81 26.56
C SER A 49 -44.03 21.55 26.60
N ARG A 50 -43.02 20.91 27.19
CA ARG A 50 -41.61 21.34 27.12
C ARG A 50 -41.02 21.24 25.70
N HIS A 51 -41.78 20.70 24.76
CA HIS A 51 -41.37 20.51 23.37
C HIS A 51 -41.95 21.58 22.44
N CYS A 52 -42.52 22.67 22.97
CA CYS A 52 -42.75 23.87 22.16
C CYS A 52 -41.41 24.43 21.66
N ARG A 53 -41.38 24.87 20.40
CA ARG A 53 -40.14 25.32 19.74
C ARG A 53 -39.46 26.49 20.45
N ASN A 54 -38.15 26.39 20.70
CA ASN A 54 -37.34 27.43 21.36
C ASN A 54 -37.95 27.90 22.70
N ASP A 55 -38.43 26.95 23.50
CA ASP A 55 -39.09 27.19 24.80
C ASP A 55 -40.24 28.21 24.70
N ALA A 56 -40.90 28.27 23.54
CA ALA A 56 -42.05 29.15 23.36
C ALA A 56 -43.14 28.81 24.38
N VAL A 57 -43.67 29.85 25.03
CA VAL A 57 -44.87 29.73 25.86
C VAL A 57 -45.99 29.12 25.00
N CYS A 58 -46.81 28.23 25.57
CA CYS A 58 -47.96 27.68 24.86
C CYS A 58 -49.19 28.58 25.03
N ASN A 59 -50.20 28.40 24.18
CA ASN A 59 -51.46 29.13 24.31
C ASN A 59 -52.10 28.82 25.67
N HIS A 60 -52.29 29.84 26.51
CA HIS A 60 -52.86 29.69 27.85
C HIS A 60 -54.28 29.08 27.86
N VAL A 61 -55.03 29.16 26.76
CA VAL A 61 -56.35 28.53 26.63
C VAL A 61 -56.23 27.11 26.10
N THR A 62 -55.54 26.90 24.97
CA THR A 62 -55.58 25.64 24.20
C THR A 62 -54.39 24.71 24.38
N GLY A 63 -53.29 25.18 24.99
CA GLY A 63 -52.04 24.42 25.09
C GLY A 63 -51.20 24.39 23.80
N GLN A 64 -51.68 25.00 22.71
CA GLN A 64 -51.01 24.95 21.41
C GLN A 64 -49.70 25.73 21.41
N CYS A 65 -48.64 25.12 20.85
CA CYS A 65 -47.37 25.79 20.59
C CYS A 65 -47.44 26.57 19.27
N TYR A 66 -47.58 27.90 19.31
CA TYR A 66 -47.73 28.73 18.10
C TYR A 66 -46.50 28.76 17.19
N LYS A 67 -45.30 28.50 17.74
CA LYS A 67 -44.06 28.37 16.96
C LYS A 67 -43.82 26.94 16.43
N GLY A 68 -44.80 26.06 16.62
CA GLY A 68 -44.67 24.63 16.36
C GLY A 68 -43.83 23.90 17.42
N CYS A 69 -43.47 22.67 17.10
CA CYS A 69 -42.78 21.74 17.96
C CYS A 69 -41.27 21.76 17.74
N ASN A 70 -40.52 21.52 18.82
CA ASN A 70 -39.09 21.25 18.81
C ASN A 70 -38.76 20.02 17.97
N SER A 71 -37.48 19.88 17.61
CA SER A 71 -37.03 18.75 16.80
C SER A 71 -37.32 17.41 17.48
N GLY A 72 -37.84 16.43 16.73
CA GLY A 72 -38.24 15.12 17.26
C GLY A 72 -39.65 15.04 17.81
N TRP A 73 -40.42 16.13 17.76
CA TRP A 73 -41.78 16.20 18.31
C TRP A 73 -42.76 16.79 17.31
N THR A 74 -44.01 16.37 17.41
CA THR A 74 -45.17 16.80 16.62
C THR A 74 -46.46 16.67 17.44
N GLY A 75 -47.60 16.97 16.83
CA GLY A 75 -48.90 17.06 17.49
C GLY A 75 -49.31 18.50 17.79
N TYR A 76 -50.58 18.68 18.14
CA TYR A 76 -51.16 20.01 18.33
C TYR A 76 -50.54 20.75 19.53
N MET A 77 -50.13 20.00 20.56
CA MET A 77 -49.47 20.49 21.77
C MET A 77 -48.02 20.01 21.87
N CYS A 78 -47.43 19.46 20.79
CA CYS A 78 -46.09 18.88 20.81
C CYS A 78 -45.93 17.75 21.84
N GLU A 79 -46.95 16.91 21.93
CA GLU A 79 -47.09 15.81 22.87
C GLU A 79 -46.61 14.46 22.31
N LYS A 80 -46.42 14.37 20.98
CA LYS A 80 -46.06 13.14 20.29
C LYS A 80 -44.62 13.24 19.78
N GLU A 81 -43.83 12.19 19.98
CA GLU A 81 -42.56 12.05 19.25
C GLU A 81 -42.82 11.81 17.76
N CYS A 82 -41.83 12.11 16.92
CA CYS A 82 -41.86 11.68 15.52
C CYS A 82 -42.06 10.17 15.41
N ASP A 83 -42.81 9.76 14.38
CA ASP A 83 -42.90 8.37 13.99
C ASP A 83 -41.60 7.95 13.27
N ASP A 84 -41.28 6.66 13.32
CA ASP A 84 -40.11 6.11 12.63
C ASP A 84 -40.18 6.44 11.13
N GLY A 85 -39.09 6.99 10.59
CA GLY A 85 -39.04 7.48 9.22
C GLY A 85 -39.18 9.00 9.07
N THR A 86 -39.52 9.73 10.15
CA THR A 86 -39.60 11.20 10.14
C THR A 86 -38.74 11.84 11.23
N TYR A 87 -38.26 13.06 10.97
CA TYR A 87 -37.42 13.80 11.92
C TYR A 87 -37.55 15.32 11.76
N GLY A 88 -36.91 16.06 12.66
CA GLY A 88 -36.84 17.51 12.59
C GLY A 88 -37.98 18.22 13.33
N TYR A 89 -38.08 19.53 13.16
CA TYR A 89 -39.16 20.34 13.73
C TYR A 89 -40.51 19.91 13.14
N ASN A 90 -41.49 19.63 14.01
CA ASN A 90 -42.80 19.11 13.61
C ASN A 90 -42.75 17.82 12.76
N CYS A 91 -41.62 17.11 12.76
CA CYS A 91 -41.41 15.87 12.00
C CYS A 91 -41.66 16.01 10.48
N VAL A 92 -41.31 17.16 9.89
CA VAL A 92 -41.56 17.44 8.47
C VAL A 92 -40.53 16.84 7.52
N ASN A 93 -39.38 16.39 8.03
CA ASN A 93 -38.33 15.79 7.21
C ASN A 93 -38.43 14.26 7.23
N ASN A 94 -38.09 13.62 6.12
CA ASN A 94 -38.07 12.17 5.99
C ASN A 94 -36.65 11.61 6.13
N CYS A 95 -36.48 10.52 6.86
CA CYS A 95 -35.23 9.76 6.89
C CYS A 95 -34.87 9.27 5.46
N SER A 96 -33.58 9.05 5.19
CA SER A 96 -33.12 8.51 3.90
C SER A 96 -33.67 7.13 3.55
N GLY A 97 -34.11 6.36 4.56
CA GLY A 97 -34.50 4.95 4.41
C GLY A 97 -33.31 4.00 4.21
N HIS A 98 -32.08 4.51 4.28
CA HIS A 98 -30.85 3.73 4.06
C HIS A 98 -30.01 3.55 5.32
N CYS A 99 -30.59 3.75 6.50
CA CYS A 99 -29.96 3.38 7.76
C CYS A 99 -29.79 1.85 7.85
N LEU A 100 -28.69 1.42 8.47
CA LEU A 100 -28.29 0.02 8.56
C LEU A 100 -29.40 -0.87 9.12
N ASN A 101 -29.70 -1.98 8.43
CA ASN A 101 -30.71 -2.98 8.84
C ASN A 101 -32.10 -2.37 9.12
N ASN A 102 -32.48 -1.34 8.35
CA ASN A 102 -33.75 -0.61 8.52
C ASN A 102 -33.93 -0.01 9.92
N SER A 103 -32.85 0.31 10.63
CA SER A 103 -32.95 1.00 11.91
C SER A 103 -33.58 2.39 11.71
N PRO A 104 -34.44 2.87 12.63
CA PRO A 104 -34.97 4.23 12.54
C PRO A 104 -33.83 5.25 12.63
N CYS A 105 -33.97 6.35 11.88
CA CYS A 105 -33.04 7.48 12.01
C CYS A 105 -33.37 8.28 13.28
N ASN A 106 -32.40 9.06 13.74
CA ASN A 106 -32.56 9.93 14.89
C ASN A 106 -33.68 10.96 14.63
N LYS A 107 -34.73 10.94 15.44
CA LYS A 107 -35.93 11.79 15.28
C LYS A 107 -35.64 13.29 15.35
N GLN A 108 -34.51 13.71 15.94
CA GLN A 108 -34.12 15.10 16.01
C GLN A 108 -33.22 15.53 14.85
N THR A 109 -32.25 14.71 14.46
CA THR A 109 -31.19 15.10 13.52
C THR A 109 -31.31 14.47 12.13
N GLY A 110 -32.04 13.36 11.99
CA GLY A 110 -32.11 12.56 10.77
C GLY A 110 -30.93 11.59 10.59
N GLN A 111 -30.00 11.57 11.55
CA GLN A 111 -28.79 10.75 11.49
C GLN A 111 -29.08 9.27 11.68
N CYS A 112 -28.38 8.41 10.95
CA CYS A 112 -28.38 6.96 11.14
C CYS A 112 -27.27 6.57 12.13
N ASP A 113 -27.60 6.49 13.42
CA ASP A 113 -26.61 6.26 14.49
C ASP A 113 -25.90 4.90 14.39
N LYS A 114 -26.51 3.92 13.69
CA LYS A 114 -25.93 2.59 13.42
C LYS A 114 -25.14 2.51 12.11
N GLY A 115 -25.01 3.61 11.37
CA GLY A 115 -24.39 3.65 10.05
C GLY A 115 -25.36 3.34 8.90
N CYS A 116 -24.80 3.21 7.70
CA CYS A 116 -25.55 3.08 6.45
C CYS A 116 -25.59 1.66 5.91
N ASN A 117 -26.68 1.33 5.20
CA ASN A 117 -26.73 0.16 4.35
C ASN A 117 -25.64 0.23 3.26
N PRO A 118 -25.18 -0.94 2.76
CA PRO A 118 -24.20 -0.97 1.68
C PRO A 118 -24.62 -0.13 0.47
N GLY A 119 -23.67 0.61 -0.12
CA GLY A 119 -23.94 1.51 -1.24
C GLY A 119 -24.28 2.95 -0.86
N TYR A 120 -24.36 3.27 0.44
CA TYR A 120 -24.69 4.59 0.97
C TYR A 120 -23.67 5.08 2.00
N THR A 121 -23.56 6.40 2.16
CA THR A 121 -22.62 7.10 3.03
C THR A 121 -23.21 8.43 3.53
N ASN A 122 -22.41 9.22 4.27
CA ASN A 122 -22.80 10.33 5.14
C ASN A 122 -23.54 9.89 6.41
N THR A 123 -23.66 10.81 7.37
CA THR A 123 -24.28 10.56 8.68
C THR A 123 -25.77 10.21 8.57
N ASP A 124 -26.48 10.75 7.59
CA ASP A 124 -27.90 10.51 7.33
C ASP A 124 -28.16 9.43 6.27
N CYS A 125 -27.11 8.84 5.70
CA CYS A 125 -27.18 7.85 4.62
C CYS A 125 -27.92 8.33 3.36
N SER A 126 -27.98 9.64 3.11
CA SER A 126 -28.65 10.22 1.94
C SER A 126 -27.80 10.17 0.67
N LYS A 127 -26.48 9.96 0.79
CA LYS A 127 -25.54 9.99 -0.32
C LYS A 127 -25.17 8.57 -0.75
N ILE A 128 -25.17 8.29 -2.05
CA ILE A 128 -24.65 7.04 -2.61
C ILE A 128 -23.12 6.98 -2.53
N CYS A 129 -22.53 5.79 -2.62
CA CYS A 129 -21.09 5.67 -2.67
C CYS A 129 -20.46 6.46 -3.83
N PRO A 130 -19.32 7.13 -3.58
CA PRO A 130 -18.54 7.72 -4.66
C PRO A 130 -18.01 6.63 -5.59
N SER A 131 -17.82 6.96 -6.87
CA SER A 131 -17.24 6.05 -7.85
C SER A 131 -15.92 5.46 -7.35
N GLY A 132 -15.75 4.15 -7.54
CA GLY A 132 -14.57 3.43 -7.07
C GLY A 132 -14.67 2.92 -5.62
N HIS A 133 -15.81 3.10 -4.94
CA HIS A 133 -16.04 2.58 -3.58
C HIS A 133 -17.35 1.79 -3.50
N TYR A 134 -17.41 0.81 -2.59
CA TYR A 134 -18.58 -0.01 -2.37
C TYR A 134 -18.71 -0.49 -0.91
N GLY A 135 -19.81 -1.19 -0.61
CA GLY A 135 -20.04 -1.83 0.68
C GLY A 135 -20.62 -0.89 1.74
N THR A 136 -20.63 -1.35 2.99
CA THR A 136 -21.14 -0.60 4.15
C THR A 136 -20.35 0.69 4.34
N ASN A 137 -21.04 1.82 4.46
CA ASN A 137 -20.44 3.15 4.56
C ASN A 137 -19.42 3.48 3.44
N CYS A 138 -19.44 2.74 2.33
CA CYS A 138 -18.48 2.86 1.23
C CYS A 138 -17.01 2.69 1.64
N SER A 139 -16.76 1.82 2.63
CA SER A 139 -15.41 1.60 3.19
C SER A 139 -14.51 0.74 2.29
N GLU A 140 -15.07 0.03 1.31
CA GLU A 140 -14.30 -0.82 0.40
C GLU A 140 -13.99 -0.12 -0.93
N ARG A 141 -12.87 -0.50 -1.57
CA ARG A 141 -12.41 0.08 -2.84
C ARG A 141 -12.57 -0.92 -3.99
N CYS A 142 -13.11 -0.46 -5.12
CA CYS A 142 -13.15 -1.26 -6.34
C CYS A 142 -11.72 -1.63 -6.79
N SER A 143 -11.58 -2.79 -7.45
CA SER A 143 -10.29 -3.28 -7.98
C SER A 143 -9.63 -2.38 -9.03
N GLY A 144 -10.41 -1.56 -9.74
CA GLY A 144 -9.95 -0.82 -10.93
C GLY A 144 -9.75 -1.71 -12.17
N HIS A 145 -10.05 -3.00 -12.05
CA HIS A 145 -9.88 -4.01 -13.10
C HIS A 145 -11.21 -4.45 -13.73
N CYS A 146 -12.29 -3.69 -13.55
CA CYS A 146 -13.53 -3.86 -14.31
C CYS A 146 -13.31 -3.50 -15.79
N ILE A 147 -13.95 -4.23 -16.70
CA ILE A 147 -13.91 -3.95 -18.15
C ILE A 147 -14.33 -2.49 -18.43
N ASN A 148 -13.67 -1.86 -19.42
CA ASN A 148 -13.92 -0.48 -19.86
C ASN A 148 -13.79 0.61 -18.80
N ASN A 149 -13.14 0.32 -17.66
CA ASN A 149 -13.11 1.22 -16.49
C ASN A 149 -14.52 1.57 -15.95
N GLU A 150 -15.51 0.72 -16.21
CA GLU A 150 -16.84 0.88 -15.64
C GLU A 150 -16.76 0.83 -14.11
N PRO A 151 -17.55 1.65 -13.40
CA PRO A 151 -17.61 1.61 -11.95
C PRO A 151 -18.12 0.25 -11.48
N CYS A 152 -17.52 -0.28 -10.41
CA CYS A 152 -18.03 -1.49 -9.79
C CYS A 152 -19.36 -1.22 -9.09
N ASP A 153 -20.17 -2.27 -8.90
CA ASP A 153 -21.43 -2.15 -8.18
C ASP A 153 -21.19 -1.61 -6.76
N ARG A 154 -21.85 -0.51 -6.41
CA ARG A 154 -21.65 0.18 -5.12
C ARG A 154 -22.06 -0.63 -3.89
N VAL A 155 -22.89 -1.65 -4.06
CA VAL A 155 -23.37 -2.49 -2.96
C VAL A 155 -22.40 -3.64 -2.73
N SER A 156 -22.08 -4.40 -3.77
CA SER A 156 -21.36 -5.67 -3.71
C SER A 156 -19.90 -5.61 -4.16
N GLY A 157 -19.49 -4.55 -4.85
CA GLY A 157 -18.17 -4.39 -5.46
C GLY A 157 -17.97 -5.17 -6.77
N VAL A 158 -19.01 -5.86 -7.24
CA VAL A 158 -18.95 -6.72 -8.42
C VAL A 158 -18.81 -5.88 -9.70
N CYS A 159 -17.92 -6.28 -10.59
CA CYS A 159 -17.82 -5.67 -11.91
C CYS A 159 -18.95 -6.21 -12.81
N PRO A 160 -19.89 -5.36 -13.28
CA PRO A 160 -21.09 -5.83 -13.98
C PRO A 160 -20.79 -6.53 -15.31
N ASN A 161 -19.72 -6.10 -15.99
CA ASN A 161 -19.30 -6.65 -17.28
C ASN A 161 -18.11 -7.62 -17.15
N GLY A 162 -17.72 -8.00 -15.93
CA GLY A 162 -16.55 -8.84 -15.68
C GLY A 162 -15.22 -8.07 -15.64
N CYS A 163 -14.12 -8.84 -15.77
CA CYS A 163 -12.76 -8.37 -15.50
C CYS A 163 -11.97 -8.10 -16.78
N LYS A 164 -11.05 -7.14 -16.69
CA LYS A 164 -9.98 -6.96 -17.68
C LYS A 164 -9.15 -8.23 -17.79
N ASP A 165 -8.53 -8.42 -18.96
CA ASP A 165 -7.64 -9.55 -19.22
C ASP A 165 -6.56 -9.67 -18.14
N GLY A 166 -6.31 -10.89 -17.69
CA GLY A 166 -5.37 -11.17 -16.63
C GLY A 166 -5.91 -11.07 -15.21
N TYR A 167 -7.19 -10.73 -15.04
CA TYR A 167 -7.87 -10.68 -13.74
C TYR A 167 -9.10 -11.60 -13.74
N THR A 168 -9.45 -12.12 -12.56
CA THR A 168 -10.54 -13.07 -12.35
C THR A 168 -11.29 -12.83 -11.04
N GLY A 169 -12.39 -13.56 -10.86
CA GLY A 169 -13.33 -13.41 -9.75
C GLY A 169 -14.33 -12.28 -9.95
N LYS A 170 -15.40 -12.26 -9.15
CA LYS A 170 -16.49 -11.27 -9.32
C LYS A 170 -16.06 -9.83 -9.05
N LEU A 171 -15.05 -9.64 -8.20
CA LEU A 171 -14.51 -8.33 -7.83
C LEU A 171 -13.29 -7.92 -8.67
N CYS A 172 -12.75 -8.84 -9.49
CA CYS A 172 -11.54 -8.62 -10.29
C CYS A 172 -10.29 -8.25 -9.46
N ASN A 173 -10.22 -8.70 -8.20
CA ASN A 173 -9.07 -8.49 -7.31
C ASN A 173 -7.98 -9.55 -7.46
N SER A 174 -8.25 -10.66 -8.17
CA SER A 174 -7.31 -11.76 -8.31
C SER A 174 -6.68 -11.73 -9.70
N SER A 175 -5.36 -11.65 -9.77
CA SER A 175 -4.63 -11.88 -11.02
C SER A 175 -4.68 -13.36 -11.42
N CYS A 176 -4.43 -13.66 -12.69
CA CYS A 176 -4.32 -15.06 -13.11
C CYS A 176 -3.19 -15.78 -12.38
N VAL A 177 -3.44 -17.06 -12.09
CA VAL A 177 -2.43 -17.98 -11.58
C VAL A 177 -1.31 -18.11 -12.61
N GLU A 178 -0.08 -18.32 -12.14
CA GLU A 178 1.09 -18.52 -13.00
C GLU A 178 0.82 -19.56 -14.09
N GLY A 179 1.25 -19.23 -15.31
CA GLY A 179 1.04 -20.07 -16.49
C GLY A 179 -0.30 -19.85 -17.21
N PHE A 180 -1.15 -18.93 -16.72
CA PHE A 180 -2.40 -18.56 -17.38
C PHE A 180 -2.50 -17.05 -17.63
N PHE A 181 -3.23 -16.67 -18.68
CA PHE A 181 -3.42 -15.28 -19.08
C PHE A 181 -4.75 -15.05 -19.83
N GLY A 182 -5.03 -13.78 -20.14
CA GLY A 182 -6.17 -13.37 -20.97
C GLY A 182 -7.50 -13.33 -20.23
N ILE A 183 -8.60 -13.31 -20.97
CA ILE A 183 -9.95 -13.22 -20.41
C ILE A 183 -10.27 -14.42 -19.52
N ASN A 184 -10.69 -14.14 -18.28
CA ASN A 184 -10.97 -15.15 -17.24
C ASN A 184 -9.83 -16.16 -17.03
N CYS A 185 -8.58 -15.81 -17.38
CA CYS A 185 -7.43 -16.72 -17.29
C CYS A 185 -7.59 -18.01 -18.11
N SER A 186 -8.29 -17.94 -19.23
CA SER A 186 -8.63 -19.12 -20.04
C SER A 186 -7.48 -19.59 -20.96
N LEU A 187 -6.48 -18.74 -21.18
CA LEU A 187 -5.35 -19.04 -22.07
C LEU A 187 -4.16 -19.52 -21.27
N ARG A 188 -3.40 -20.48 -21.83
CA ARG A 188 -2.18 -21.02 -21.22
C ARG A 188 -0.95 -20.39 -21.84
N CYS A 189 0.03 -20.07 -21.00
CA CYS A 189 1.29 -19.52 -21.46
C CYS A 189 2.09 -20.51 -22.32
N PRO A 190 2.90 -20.02 -23.27
CA PRO A 190 3.73 -20.87 -24.11
C PRO A 190 4.64 -21.77 -23.28
N ARG A 191 4.78 -23.05 -23.64
CA ARG A 191 5.55 -24.05 -22.84
C ARG A 191 7.05 -23.72 -22.70
N LYS A 192 7.58 -22.91 -23.62
CA LYS A 192 8.99 -22.47 -23.66
C LYS A 192 9.20 -21.12 -22.97
N CYS A 193 8.12 -20.51 -22.48
CA CYS A 193 8.14 -19.36 -21.61
C CYS A 193 8.54 -19.79 -20.19
N ILE A 194 9.40 -19.01 -19.52
CA ILE A 194 9.68 -19.21 -18.08
C ILE A 194 8.61 -18.48 -17.28
N VAL A 195 8.44 -17.17 -17.54
CA VAL A 195 7.38 -16.34 -16.95
C VAL A 195 6.67 -15.57 -18.06
N CYS A 196 5.34 -15.60 -18.04
CA CYS A 196 4.47 -14.86 -18.95
C CYS A 196 3.69 -13.80 -18.18
N ARG A 197 3.42 -12.68 -18.84
CA ARG A 197 2.53 -11.65 -18.32
C ARG A 197 1.09 -12.15 -18.34
N HIS A 198 0.40 -12.05 -17.21
CA HIS A 198 -0.98 -12.54 -17.04
C HIS A 198 -2.01 -11.79 -17.89
N THR A 199 -1.74 -10.56 -18.33
CA THR A 199 -2.70 -9.77 -19.13
C THR A 199 -2.78 -10.26 -20.58
N ASP A 200 -1.65 -10.42 -21.26
CA ASP A 200 -1.60 -10.70 -22.70
C ASP A 200 -0.71 -11.88 -23.10
N GLY A 201 -0.11 -12.58 -22.13
CA GLY A 201 0.70 -13.77 -22.36
C GLY A 201 2.09 -13.48 -22.91
N TYR A 202 2.52 -12.21 -22.94
CA TYR A 202 3.88 -11.85 -23.36
C TYR A 202 4.93 -12.54 -22.48
N CYS A 203 5.91 -13.17 -23.10
CA CYS A 203 6.98 -13.85 -22.38
C CYS A 203 8.08 -12.89 -21.96
N SER A 204 8.25 -12.73 -20.65
CA SER A 204 9.32 -11.92 -20.06
C SER A 204 10.68 -12.61 -20.14
N SER A 205 10.72 -13.94 -20.24
CA SER A 205 11.94 -14.70 -20.49
C SER A 205 11.61 -16.07 -21.12
N CYS A 206 12.53 -16.55 -21.95
CA CYS A 206 12.44 -17.82 -22.66
C CYS A 206 13.42 -18.84 -22.08
N LYS A 207 13.09 -20.12 -22.20
CA LYS A 207 14.04 -21.21 -21.96
C LYS A 207 15.21 -21.13 -22.96
N GLU A 208 16.37 -21.64 -22.59
CA GLU A 208 17.57 -21.71 -23.43
C GLU A 208 17.24 -22.21 -24.85
N ARG A 209 17.90 -21.64 -25.86
CA ARG A 209 17.63 -21.83 -27.31
C ARG A 209 16.38 -21.17 -27.86
N TYR A 210 15.48 -20.59 -27.05
CA TYR A 210 14.24 -19.99 -27.55
C TYR A 210 14.21 -18.46 -27.38
N HIS A 211 13.58 -17.77 -28.32
CA HIS A 211 13.38 -16.32 -28.26
C HIS A 211 12.09 -15.87 -28.97
N GLY A 212 11.86 -14.55 -29.00
CA GLY A 212 10.65 -13.93 -29.52
C GLY A 212 9.53 -13.78 -28.49
N ARG A 213 8.47 -13.06 -28.84
CA ARG A 213 7.40 -12.63 -27.90
C ARG A 213 6.68 -13.77 -27.18
N ASN A 214 6.70 -14.97 -27.75
CA ASN A 214 6.06 -16.18 -27.22
C ASN A 214 7.03 -17.38 -27.13
N CYS A 215 8.34 -17.15 -27.23
CA CYS A 215 9.38 -18.19 -27.18
C CYS A 215 9.18 -19.33 -28.20
N SER A 216 8.61 -19.03 -29.37
CA SER A 216 8.42 -20.02 -30.45
C SER A 216 9.55 -20.04 -31.47
N LEU A 217 10.43 -19.04 -31.45
CA LEU A 217 11.59 -18.97 -32.34
C LEU A 217 12.80 -19.60 -31.66
N ILE A 218 13.71 -20.16 -32.46
CA ILE A 218 14.92 -20.84 -31.99
C ILE A 218 16.13 -19.97 -32.37
N CYS A 219 17.09 -19.84 -31.46
CA CYS A 219 18.34 -19.14 -31.74
C CYS A 219 19.09 -19.79 -32.91
N PHE A 220 19.86 -18.99 -33.65
CA PHE A 220 20.70 -19.51 -34.73
C PHE A 220 21.74 -20.52 -34.20
N PRO A 221 22.21 -21.47 -35.04
CA PRO A 221 23.26 -22.39 -34.64
C PRO A 221 24.55 -21.62 -34.31
N ASN A 222 25.36 -22.17 -33.40
CA ASN A 222 26.62 -21.57 -32.93
C ASN A 222 26.45 -20.20 -32.22
N CYS A 223 25.27 -19.90 -31.68
CA CYS A 223 25.13 -18.82 -30.71
C CYS A 223 25.75 -19.25 -29.37
N LYS A 224 26.52 -18.35 -28.75
CA LYS A 224 27.18 -18.58 -27.47
C LYS A 224 26.20 -19.06 -26.40
N SER A 225 26.52 -20.20 -25.81
CA SER A 225 25.70 -20.86 -24.77
C SER A 225 24.24 -20.99 -25.17
N ASP A 226 23.95 -21.17 -26.47
CA ASP A 226 22.60 -21.25 -27.01
C ASP A 226 21.68 -20.06 -26.64
N THR A 227 22.27 -18.90 -26.33
CA THR A 227 21.56 -17.74 -25.83
C THR A 227 21.52 -16.66 -26.92
N CYS A 228 20.32 -16.19 -27.24
CA CYS A 228 20.10 -15.08 -28.16
C CYS A 228 19.23 -14.00 -27.50
N GLN A 229 19.30 -12.77 -28.02
CA GLN A 229 18.50 -11.67 -27.50
C GLN A 229 16.99 -11.94 -27.65
N GLN A 230 16.21 -11.39 -26.73
CA GLN A 230 14.80 -11.75 -26.60
C GLN A 230 13.92 -11.19 -27.71
N THR A 231 14.28 -10.02 -28.23
CA THR A 231 13.50 -9.22 -29.19
C THR A 231 13.96 -9.39 -30.64
N ASP A 232 15.24 -9.70 -30.81
CA ASP A 232 15.97 -9.77 -32.07
C ASP A 232 16.87 -10.99 -32.03
N SER A 233 16.98 -11.70 -33.16
CA SER A 233 17.75 -12.94 -33.28
C SER A 233 19.27 -12.76 -33.13
N LEU A 234 19.71 -11.60 -32.64
CA LEU A 234 21.10 -11.23 -32.48
C LEU A 234 21.70 -12.01 -31.30
N CYS A 235 22.80 -12.68 -31.57
CA CYS A 235 23.56 -13.42 -30.56
C CYS A 235 25.05 -13.24 -30.80
N THR A 236 25.84 -13.34 -29.74
CA THR A 236 27.30 -13.47 -29.84
C THR A 236 27.62 -14.86 -30.39
N CYS A 237 28.41 -14.96 -31.44
CA CYS A 237 28.79 -16.22 -32.04
C CYS A 237 29.83 -16.96 -31.20
N ASP A 238 29.72 -18.28 -31.16
CA ASP A 238 30.72 -19.17 -30.60
C ASP A 238 32.06 -19.00 -31.34
N ALA A 239 33.15 -19.36 -30.64
CA ALA A 239 34.48 -19.20 -31.18
C ALA A 239 34.62 -19.90 -32.55
N GLY A 240 35.17 -19.19 -33.54
CA GLY A 240 35.31 -19.69 -34.91
C GLY A 240 34.17 -19.30 -35.87
N TRP A 241 33.12 -18.63 -35.38
CA TRP A 241 31.96 -18.19 -36.16
C TRP A 241 31.72 -16.68 -36.04
N MET A 242 31.11 -16.09 -37.06
CA MET A 242 30.75 -14.68 -37.14
C MET A 242 29.54 -14.39 -38.03
N GLY A 243 29.12 -13.13 -38.03
CA GLY A 243 27.96 -12.62 -38.76
C GLY A 243 26.69 -12.64 -37.91
N ASP A 244 25.66 -11.92 -38.33
CA ASP A 244 24.43 -11.68 -37.55
C ASP A 244 23.66 -12.95 -37.17
N ASN A 245 23.95 -14.08 -37.82
CA ASN A 245 23.33 -15.39 -37.58
C ASN A 245 24.34 -16.51 -37.30
N CYS A 246 25.62 -16.21 -37.08
CA CYS A 246 26.66 -17.18 -36.73
C CYS A 246 26.77 -18.39 -37.70
N THR A 247 26.39 -18.19 -38.96
CA THR A 247 26.49 -19.21 -40.02
C THR A 247 27.78 -19.12 -40.82
N LYS A 248 28.55 -18.03 -40.67
CA LYS A 248 29.82 -17.83 -41.38
C LYS A 248 30.98 -18.19 -40.43
N GLU A 249 31.92 -19.01 -40.89
CA GLU A 249 33.18 -19.22 -40.16
C GLU A 249 34.06 -17.97 -40.21
N CYS A 250 35.00 -17.82 -39.26
CA CYS A 250 36.02 -16.76 -39.31
C CYS A 250 36.76 -16.73 -40.65
N ASP A 251 37.06 -15.52 -41.11
CA ASP A 251 37.95 -15.31 -42.25
C ASP A 251 39.39 -15.67 -41.84
N ASP A 252 40.24 -15.97 -42.81
CA ASP A 252 41.63 -16.32 -42.51
C ASP A 252 42.36 -15.15 -41.83
N GLY A 253 43.04 -15.45 -40.72
CA GLY A 253 43.75 -14.44 -39.93
C GLY A 253 42.95 -13.91 -38.73
N THR A 254 41.70 -14.33 -38.52
CA THR A 254 40.92 -14.01 -37.32
C THR A 254 40.44 -15.27 -36.58
N TYR A 255 40.20 -15.14 -35.28
CA TYR A 255 39.79 -16.25 -34.41
C TYR A 255 39.00 -15.80 -33.17
N GLY A 256 38.41 -16.77 -32.46
CA GLY A 256 37.69 -16.54 -31.21
C GLY A 256 36.22 -16.15 -31.43
N PHE A 257 35.56 -15.66 -30.38
CA PHE A 257 34.14 -15.26 -30.42
C PHE A 257 33.94 -14.07 -31.37
N ASP A 258 32.92 -14.15 -32.22
CA ASP A 258 32.65 -13.16 -33.28
C ASP A 258 33.86 -12.83 -34.16
N CYS A 259 34.91 -13.68 -34.14
CA CYS A 259 36.17 -13.49 -34.84
C CYS A 259 36.85 -12.13 -34.56
N VAL A 260 36.71 -11.58 -33.34
CA VAL A 260 37.26 -10.26 -32.97
C VAL A 260 38.77 -10.27 -32.78
N ASN A 261 39.39 -11.44 -32.59
CA ASN A 261 40.83 -11.55 -32.36
C ASN A 261 41.57 -11.80 -33.66
N ASN A 262 42.72 -11.15 -33.83
CA ASN A 262 43.60 -11.40 -34.97
C ASN A 262 44.65 -12.44 -34.59
N CYS A 263 44.96 -13.35 -35.53
CA CYS A 263 46.08 -14.27 -35.41
C CYS A 263 47.39 -13.50 -35.19
N SER A 264 48.31 -14.07 -34.42
CA SER A 264 49.64 -13.48 -34.23
C SER A 264 50.34 -13.32 -35.58
N SER A 265 50.95 -12.15 -35.80
CA SER A 265 51.81 -11.88 -36.95
C SER A 265 53.07 -12.75 -36.98
N HIS A 266 53.33 -13.45 -35.88
CA HIS A 266 54.45 -14.37 -35.73
C HIS A 266 54.06 -15.84 -35.97
N CYS A 267 52.81 -16.15 -36.35
CA CYS A 267 52.49 -17.47 -36.88
C CYS A 267 53.16 -17.67 -38.26
N LEU A 268 53.69 -18.86 -38.50
CA LEU A 268 54.23 -19.25 -39.80
C LEU A 268 53.13 -19.32 -40.88
N ASN A 269 53.49 -19.01 -42.14
CA ASN A 269 52.60 -18.96 -43.31
C ASN A 269 51.50 -17.87 -43.23
N ASN A 270 51.91 -16.61 -43.32
CA ASN A 270 51.02 -15.43 -43.44
C ASN A 270 50.02 -15.29 -42.28
N SER A 271 50.49 -15.42 -41.03
CA SER A 271 49.66 -15.26 -39.82
C SER A 271 48.50 -16.28 -39.74
N SER A 272 48.69 -17.51 -40.24
CA SER A 272 47.63 -18.52 -40.24
C SER A 272 47.48 -19.20 -38.88
N CYS A 273 46.28 -19.11 -38.31
CA CYS A 273 45.94 -19.76 -37.04
C CYS A 273 44.60 -20.50 -37.08
N GLU A 274 44.33 -21.31 -36.06
CA GLU A 274 43.06 -21.99 -35.85
C GLU A 274 41.95 -20.99 -35.48
N LYS A 275 40.83 -21.06 -36.18
CA LYS A 275 39.71 -20.11 -36.04
C LYS A 275 39.05 -20.13 -34.66
N HIS A 276 39.16 -21.23 -33.90
CA HIS A 276 38.52 -21.37 -32.60
C HIS A 276 39.37 -20.81 -31.44
N ASN A 277 40.66 -21.13 -31.40
CA ASN A 277 41.54 -20.85 -30.24
C ASN A 277 42.75 -19.95 -30.57
N GLY A 278 42.97 -19.63 -31.85
CA GLY A 278 44.07 -18.79 -32.29
C GLY A 278 45.43 -19.48 -32.37
N HIS A 279 45.48 -20.79 -32.16
CA HIS A 279 46.74 -21.53 -32.20
C HIS A 279 47.34 -21.54 -33.60
N CYS A 280 48.63 -21.21 -33.72
CA CYS A 280 49.30 -21.15 -35.01
C CYS A 280 49.44 -22.56 -35.63
N LYS A 281 48.80 -22.80 -36.77
CA LYS A 281 48.70 -24.13 -37.40
C LYS A 281 50.05 -24.75 -37.74
N ASN A 282 51.05 -23.93 -38.04
CA ASN A 282 52.37 -24.36 -38.52
C ASN A 282 53.52 -23.96 -37.57
N GLY A 283 53.21 -23.59 -36.31
CA GLY A 283 54.21 -23.12 -35.35
C GLY A 283 54.59 -21.63 -35.51
N CYS A 284 55.66 -21.24 -34.81
CA CYS A 284 56.08 -19.84 -34.65
C CYS A 284 57.28 -19.46 -35.51
N ASN A 285 57.34 -18.19 -35.90
CA ASN A 285 58.54 -17.58 -36.45
C ASN A 285 59.69 -17.61 -35.42
N PRO A 286 60.97 -17.69 -35.86
CA PRO A 286 62.12 -17.76 -34.95
C PRO A 286 62.14 -16.62 -33.93
N GLY A 287 62.40 -16.96 -32.67
CA GLY A 287 62.43 -16.00 -31.56
C GLY A 287 61.11 -15.82 -30.81
N TYR A 288 60.04 -16.48 -31.27
CA TYR A 288 58.76 -16.56 -30.57
C TYR A 288 58.45 -18.00 -30.14
N THR A 289 57.75 -18.16 -29.03
CA THR A 289 57.36 -19.44 -28.43
C THR A 289 55.88 -19.43 -28.05
N ASN A 290 55.40 -20.55 -27.48
CA ASN A 290 54.01 -20.87 -27.11
C ASN A 290 53.03 -21.05 -28.29
N LEU A 291 51.81 -21.52 -28.00
CA LEU A 291 50.83 -21.90 -29.04
C LEU A 291 50.26 -20.72 -29.84
N LEU A 292 50.33 -19.50 -29.29
CA LEU A 292 49.86 -18.26 -29.90
C LEU A 292 51.00 -17.45 -30.54
N CYS A 293 52.25 -17.87 -30.39
CA CYS A 293 53.44 -17.18 -30.89
C CYS A 293 53.51 -15.71 -30.48
N ASN A 294 53.17 -15.38 -29.23
CA ASN A 294 53.18 -14.02 -28.70
C ASN A 294 54.25 -13.79 -27.62
N GLU A 295 55.01 -14.82 -27.27
CA GLU A 295 56.04 -14.76 -26.24
C GLU A 295 57.43 -14.87 -26.86
N HIS A 296 58.38 -14.06 -26.40
CA HIS A 296 59.74 -14.08 -26.93
C HIS A 296 60.61 -15.11 -26.20
N VAL A 297 61.46 -15.79 -26.97
CA VAL A 297 62.53 -16.62 -26.40
C VAL A 297 63.60 -15.68 -25.85
N LEU A 298 63.53 -15.38 -24.55
CA LEU A 298 64.62 -14.70 -23.84
C LEU A 298 65.85 -15.61 -23.89
N ARG A 299 66.84 -15.25 -24.73
CA ARG A 299 68.19 -15.80 -24.61
C ARG A 299 68.82 -15.21 -23.35
N ASN A 300 68.60 -15.84 -22.21
CA ASN A 300 69.48 -15.66 -21.07
C ASN A 300 70.80 -16.38 -21.40
N SER A 301 71.78 -15.62 -21.88
CA SER A 301 73.18 -16.00 -21.71
C SER A 301 73.48 -15.87 -20.22
N ASN A 302 73.33 -16.96 -19.47
CA ASN A 302 74.01 -17.27 -18.23
C ASN A 302 73.67 -18.72 -17.86
N ASP A 303 74.50 -19.64 -18.38
CA ASP A 303 74.69 -20.94 -17.74
C ASP A 303 75.35 -20.76 -16.36
N ASP A 304 75.26 -21.82 -15.56
CA ASP A 304 75.85 -22.04 -14.22
C ASP A 304 75.06 -21.53 -13.00
N LYS A 305 74.13 -22.36 -12.52
CA LYS A 305 74.39 -23.23 -11.35
C LYS A 305 73.18 -24.11 -11.05
N ASP A 306 73.35 -25.42 -11.25
CA ASP A 306 72.49 -26.45 -10.67
C ASP A 306 72.52 -26.34 -9.14
N ILE A 307 71.44 -25.85 -8.55
CA ILE A 307 71.17 -26.00 -7.11
C ILE A 307 70.40 -27.30 -6.94
N SER A 308 71.12 -28.31 -6.43
CA SER A 308 70.62 -29.62 -6.04
C SER A 308 69.30 -29.54 -5.26
N THR A 309 68.29 -30.23 -5.79
CA THR A 309 66.92 -30.44 -5.28
C THR A 309 66.87 -31.32 -4.02
N SER A 310 67.82 -31.16 -3.09
CA SER A 310 67.86 -31.88 -1.82
C SER A 310 67.75 -30.97 -0.57
N THR A 311 67.72 -29.64 -0.74
CA THR A 311 67.63 -28.69 0.40
C THR A 311 66.26 -28.04 0.58
N ILE A 312 65.28 -28.30 -0.31
CA ILE A 312 63.89 -27.81 -0.20
C ILE A 312 62.96 -28.94 0.28
N PHE A 313 63.36 -29.66 1.33
CA PHE A 313 62.47 -30.62 2.00
C PHE A 313 62.47 -30.52 3.54
N LEU A 314 63.17 -29.54 4.13
CA LEU A 314 63.23 -29.37 5.59
C LEU A 314 62.73 -28.02 6.11
N LEU A 315 62.03 -27.21 5.30
CA LEU A 315 61.43 -25.94 5.75
C LEU A 315 59.91 -25.85 5.59
N GLU A 316 59.24 -26.77 4.88
CA GLU A 316 57.76 -26.78 4.82
C GLU A 316 57.10 -27.66 5.90
N SER A 317 57.86 -28.49 6.61
CA SER A 317 57.33 -29.32 7.70
C SER A 317 57.11 -28.54 9.00
N VAL A 318 57.90 -27.49 9.25
CA VAL A 318 57.84 -26.73 10.53
C VAL A 318 56.68 -25.72 10.53
N THR A 319 56.34 -25.12 9.39
CA THR A 319 55.24 -24.15 9.28
C THR A 319 53.87 -24.81 9.41
N ILE A 320 53.68 -26.02 8.87
CA ILE A 320 52.40 -26.75 8.96
C ILE A 320 52.12 -27.20 10.40
N ASN A 321 53.15 -27.64 11.14
CA ASN A 321 52.99 -28.05 12.54
C ASN A 321 52.68 -26.85 13.46
N VAL A 322 53.32 -25.69 13.28
CA VAL A 322 53.05 -24.50 14.11
C VAL A 322 51.63 -23.98 13.93
N VAL A 323 51.07 -24.02 12.70
CA VAL A 323 49.68 -23.60 12.43
C VAL A 323 48.66 -24.60 12.98
N PHE A 324 48.95 -25.90 12.94
CA PHE A 324 48.07 -26.93 13.50
C PHE A 324 48.03 -26.92 15.04
N PHE A 325 49.17 -26.76 15.70
CA PHE A 325 49.22 -26.71 17.17
C PHE A 325 48.64 -25.41 17.75
N THR A 326 48.79 -24.27 17.07
CA THR A 326 48.19 -23.00 17.48
C THR A 326 46.67 -22.98 17.24
N GLY A 327 46.18 -23.54 16.14
CA GLY A 327 44.74 -23.69 15.86
C GLY A 327 44.03 -24.62 16.86
N CYS A 328 44.64 -25.74 17.23
CA CYS A 328 44.10 -26.66 18.24
C CYS A 328 44.05 -26.03 19.64
N PHE A 329 45.03 -25.19 20.02
CA PHE A 329 45.04 -24.52 21.32
C PHE A 329 43.89 -23.49 21.47
N VAL A 330 43.56 -22.76 20.40
CA VAL A 330 42.46 -21.77 20.39
C VAL A 330 41.09 -22.45 20.48
N LEU A 331 40.91 -23.60 19.80
CA LEU A 331 39.67 -24.37 19.87
C LEU A 331 39.48 -25.05 21.24
N ILE A 332 40.55 -25.59 21.83
CA ILE A 332 40.50 -26.20 23.18
C ILE A 332 40.28 -25.13 24.26
N TRP A 333 40.91 -23.95 24.14
CA TRP A 333 40.68 -22.81 25.06
C TRP A 333 39.24 -22.28 24.95
N GLY A 334 38.67 -22.20 23.74
CA GLY A 334 37.29 -21.79 23.51
C GLY A 334 36.24 -22.77 24.05
N ILE A 335 36.55 -24.07 24.07
CA ILE A 335 35.70 -25.10 24.69
C ILE A 335 35.84 -25.08 26.22
N TYR A 336 37.05 -24.81 26.76
CA TYR A 336 37.30 -24.72 28.20
C TYR A 336 36.61 -23.49 28.84
N THR A 337 36.62 -22.33 28.18
CA THR A 337 35.95 -21.11 28.70
C THR A 337 34.43 -21.17 28.63
N LYS A 338 33.85 -21.83 27.60
CA LYS A 338 32.39 -22.05 27.53
C LYS A 338 31.86 -23.04 28.57
N LYS A 339 32.68 -23.99 29.05
CA LYS A 339 32.28 -24.95 30.10
C LYS A 339 32.36 -24.38 31.52
N VAL A 340 33.16 -23.34 31.78
CA VAL A 340 33.27 -22.69 33.10
C VAL A 340 32.09 -21.74 33.39
N SER A 341 31.38 -21.25 32.37
CA SER A 341 30.20 -20.39 32.56
C SER A 341 28.87 -21.14 32.74
N ILE A 342 28.84 -22.48 32.63
CA ILE A 342 27.60 -23.28 32.65
C ILE A 342 27.49 -24.19 33.90
N LEU A 343 28.49 -24.23 34.79
CA LEU A 343 28.44 -25.00 36.04
C LEU A 343 28.96 -24.19 37.24
N GLY A 344 28.04 -23.55 37.96
CA GLY A 344 28.23 -22.98 39.30
C GLY A 344 27.71 -21.54 39.38
N PHE A 345 26.70 -21.18 40.17
CA PHE A 345 26.00 -21.87 41.23
C PHE A 345 24.66 -21.15 41.41
N ASN A 346 23.56 -21.90 41.47
CA ASN A 346 22.28 -21.40 41.91
C ASN A 346 22.21 -21.51 43.45
N SER A 347 21.45 -20.60 44.07
CA SER A 347 20.89 -20.64 45.43
C SER A 347 21.70 -20.05 46.62
N SER A 348 21.24 -18.85 47.01
CA SER A 348 20.52 -18.55 48.27
C SER A 348 21.24 -18.04 49.53
N CYS A 349 20.69 -16.89 49.98
CA CYS A 349 20.42 -16.46 51.36
C CYS A 349 21.44 -15.59 52.12
N GLY A 350 21.13 -14.28 52.19
CA GLY A 350 20.73 -13.66 53.47
C GLY A 350 21.68 -12.68 54.17
N LYS A 351 21.21 -11.41 54.26
CA LYS A 351 21.48 -10.36 55.30
C LYS A 351 22.84 -9.63 55.20
N ARG A 352 22.99 -8.30 55.38
CA ARG A 352 22.14 -7.19 55.85
C ARG A 352 22.88 -5.84 55.70
N SER A 353 22.17 -4.82 55.18
CA SER A 353 22.15 -3.37 55.53
C SER A 353 23.45 -2.54 55.71
N LYS A 354 23.59 -1.42 54.99
CA LYS A 354 23.35 -0.02 55.48
C LYS A 354 24.01 1.06 54.59
N HIS A 355 23.19 2.07 54.27
CA HIS A 355 23.44 3.53 54.28
C HIS A 355 24.52 4.22 53.42
N TYR A 356 23.99 5.13 52.56
CA TYR A 356 24.14 6.61 52.62
C TYR A 356 25.34 7.30 51.94
N ALA A 357 25.00 8.47 51.36
CA ALA A 357 25.82 9.59 50.86
C ALA A 357 26.61 9.35 49.55
N ASP A 358 26.81 10.31 48.65
CA ASP A 358 26.37 11.70 48.42
C ASP A 358 27.02 12.10 47.08
N SER A 359 26.28 12.66 46.12
CA SER A 359 26.42 14.02 45.56
C SER A 359 27.64 14.36 44.67
N VAL A 360 27.33 15.11 43.59
CA VAL A 360 28.13 16.14 42.86
C VAL A 360 28.80 15.78 41.51
N ILE A 361 28.08 16.16 40.43
CA ILE A 361 28.40 17.08 39.30
C ILE A 361 29.77 16.99 38.58
N LYS A 362 29.72 16.73 37.25
CA LYS A 362 30.34 17.51 36.14
C LYS A 362 29.94 16.90 34.78
N SER A 363 29.10 17.57 33.99
CA SER A 363 29.40 18.47 32.85
C SER A 363 29.83 17.74 31.56
N ASP A 364 28.98 17.89 30.53
CA ASP A 364 29.22 17.98 29.08
C ASP A 364 30.07 16.86 28.41
N GLU A 365 29.79 16.32 27.23
CA GLU A 365 29.44 16.94 25.96
C GLU A 365 29.30 15.76 24.95
N ASP A 366 28.21 15.66 24.17
CA ASP A 366 28.16 14.76 23.00
C ASP A 366 27.61 15.54 21.81
N GLN A 367 28.51 16.01 20.95
CA GLN A 367 28.21 16.52 19.61
C GLN A 367 28.16 15.38 18.60
N HIS A 368 27.02 15.29 17.94
CA HIS A 368 26.75 14.51 16.75
C HIS A 368 27.22 15.31 15.53
N TYR A 369 28.11 14.75 14.70
CA TYR A 369 28.42 15.31 13.38
C TYR A 369 28.04 14.37 12.24
N GLN A 370 27.40 14.99 11.26
CA GLN A 370 27.01 14.50 9.93
C GLN A 370 28.13 14.80 8.91
N GLU A 371 28.17 14.07 7.79
CA GLU A 371 28.66 14.53 6.48
C GLU A 371 27.72 13.94 5.41
N LEU A 372 26.91 14.69 4.63
CA LEU A 372 27.13 15.66 3.55
C LEU A 372 27.61 15.07 2.20
N GLY A 373 26.69 15.08 1.23
CA GLY A 373 26.94 15.02 -0.22
C GLY A 373 26.26 16.22 -0.93
N PRO A 374 26.73 16.66 -2.11
CA PRO A 374 26.42 17.99 -2.67
C PRO A 374 25.14 18.05 -3.52
N PRO A 375 24.49 19.22 -3.69
CA PRO A 375 23.32 19.39 -4.52
C PRO A 375 23.64 19.90 -5.95
N ARG A 376 22.69 19.61 -6.86
CA ARG A 376 22.66 19.97 -8.28
C ARG A 376 21.84 21.26 -8.46
N GLU A 377 22.34 22.19 -9.25
CA GLU A 377 21.66 23.45 -9.61
C GLU A 377 20.50 23.21 -10.60
N GLU A 378 19.32 23.79 -10.32
CA GLU A 378 18.22 23.96 -11.29
C GLU A 378 18.09 25.45 -11.66
N ILE A 379 18.17 25.71 -12.97
CA ILE A 379 17.99 27.01 -13.62
C ILE A 379 16.49 27.21 -13.87
N SER A 380 15.92 28.26 -13.29
CA SER A 380 14.57 28.75 -13.60
C SER A 380 14.62 29.67 -14.82
N ILE A 381 13.88 29.31 -15.88
CA ILE A 381 13.65 30.17 -17.05
C ILE A 381 12.22 30.70 -16.97
N THR A 382 12.11 32.01 -16.70
CA THR A 382 10.84 32.76 -16.72
C THR A 382 10.50 33.11 -18.17
N TYR A 383 9.36 32.62 -18.68
CA TYR A 383 8.75 33.12 -19.91
C TYR A 383 7.88 34.35 -19.58
N GLN A 384 8.25 35.52 -20.09
CA GLN A 384 7.32 36.65 -20.22
C GLN A 384 6.59 36.55 -21.56
N ASN A 385 5.25 36.48 -21.50
CA ASN A 385 4.37 36.71 -22.63
C ASN A 385 3.93 38.17 -22.63
N THR A 386 4.30 38.90 -23.68
CA THR A 386 3.81 40.23 -24.04
C THR A 386 2.71 40.08 -25.07
N VAL A 387 1.44 40.33 -24.72
CA VAL A 387 0.35 40.57 -25.69
C VAL A 387 -0.69 41.53 -25.09
N LEU A 388 -0.76 42.72 -25.72
CA LEU A 388 -1.93 43.58 -26.02
C LEU A 388 -3.11 43.65 -25.02
N GLN A 389 -3.28 44.82 -24.39
CA GLN A 389 -4.40 45.74 -24.66
C GLN A 389 -4.18 47.10 -23.98
#